data_AF-A0A958DF52-F1
#
_entry.id   AF-A0A958DF52-F1
#
_cell.length_a   1.000
_cell.length_b   1.000
_cell.length_c   1.000
_cell.angle_alpha   90.00
_cell.angle_beta   90.00
_cell.angle_gamma   90.00
#
_symmetry.space_group_name_H-M   'P 1'
#
loop_
_entity.id
_entity.type
_entity.pdbx_description
1 polymer ?
#
loop_
_entity_poly.entity_id
_entity_poly.type
_entity_poly.pdbx_seq_one_letter_code
_entity_poly.pdbx_strand_id
1 'polypeptide(L)'
;DVSAELEKQFKRHGVKIMTKTRVDKIEDSGKKVKVTVTTPDGKQQVLEADKVMQAIGFQPRVEGYGLEKAGVKLTDKKAIAINNKMQTNVPHIFAIGDVTSKLMLAHVAEAMGIIAAEHIAGAPTIELDFDMMPRATYCVPQVASFGYT
;
A
#
# COMPACT_ATOMS: atom_id res chain seq x y z
N ASP A 1 17.01 11.76 -3.07
CA ASP A 1 18.24 10.97 -3.35
C ASP A 1 17.97 9.49 -3.62
N VAL A 2 17.33 8.77 -2.70
CA VAL A 2 17.08 7.32 -2.81
C VAL A 2 16.44 6.91 -4.15
N SER A 3 15.36 7.58 -4.58
CA SER A 3 14.68 7.26 -5.83
C SER A 3 15.57 7.41 -7.07
N ALA A 4 16.41 8.46 -7.09
CA ALA A 4 17.31 8.72 -8.21
C ALA A 4 18.41 7.67 -8.32
N GLU A 5 18.98 7.24 -7.18
CA GLU A 5 19.99 6.18 -7.17
C GLU A 5 19.38 4.83 -7.56
N LEU A 6 18.20 4.47 -7.04
CA LEU A 6 17.56 3.20 -7.38
C LEU A 6 17.17 3.13 -8.87
N GLU A 7 16.65 4.22 -9.44
CA GLU A 7 16.35 4.31 -10.88
C GLU A 7 17.61 4.07 -11.73
N LYS A 8 18.75 4.67 -11.32
CA LYS A 8 20.04 4.45 -11.98
C LYS A 8 20.49 3.00 -11.91
N GLN A 9 20.36 2.34 -10.75
CA GLN A 9 20.73 0.92 -10.59
C GLN A 9 19.85 0.01 -11.44
N PHE A 10 18.53 0.23 -11.48
CA PHE A 10 17.62 -0.57 -12.30
C PHE A 10 17.88 -0.41 -13.79
N LYS A 11 18.17 0.81 -14.25
CA LYS A 11 18.58 1.05 -15.64
C LYS A 11 19.89 0.35 -15.99
N ARG A 12 20.87 0.31 -15.08
CA ARG A 12 22.12 -0.46 -15.26
C ARG A 12 21.87 -1.96 -15.38
N HIS A 13 20.84 -2.49 -14.72
CA HIS A 13 20.38 -3.87 -14.87
C HIS A 13 19.48 -4.11 -16.10
N GLY A 14 19.32 -3.11 -16.99
CA GLY A 14 18.54 -3.25 -18.22
C GLY A 14 17.02 -3.08 -18.04
N VAL A 15 16.55 -2.66 -16.87
CA VAL A 15 15.13 -2.39 -16.64
C VAL A 15 14.74 -1.06 -17.28
N LYS A 16 13.77 -1.08 -18.20
CA LYS A 16 13.19 0.14 -18.78
C LYS A 16 12.17 0.74 -17.82
N ILE A 17 12.42 1.97 -17.37
CA ILE A 17 11.53 2.71 -16.46
C ILE A 17 10.92 3.89 -17.21
N MET A 18 9.60 4.02 -17.16
CA MET A 18 8.84 5.11 -17.77
C MET A 18 8.06 5.87 -16.68
N THR A 19 8.69 6.87 -16.07
CA THR A 19 8.02 7.74 -15.09
C THR A 19 7.12 8.76 -15.80
N LYS A 20 6.20 9.39 -15.05
CA LYS A 20 5.24 10.39 -15.57
C LYS A 20 4.43 9.89 -16.78
N THR A 21 4.23 8.57 -16.88
CA THR A 21 3.55 7.90 -17.98
C THR A 21 2.27 7.28 -17.43
N ARG A 22 1.11 7.66 -17.98
CA ARG A 22 -0.19 7.16 -17.53
C ARG A 22 -0.57 5.92 -18.33
N VAL A 23 -1.01 4.86 -17.67
CA VAL A 23 -1.63 3.71 -18.33
C VAL A 23 -3.09 4.05 -18.62
N ASP A 24 -3.47 4.05 -19.89
CA ASP A 24 -4.85 4.38 -20.32
C ASP A 24 -5.68 3.12 -20.52
N LYS A 25 -5.08 2.04 -21.05
CA LYS A 25 -5.80 0.79 -21.36
C LYS A 25 -4.86 -0.41 -21.34
N ILE A 26 -5.37 -1.55 -20.88
CA ILE A 26 -4.71 -2.86 -20.96
C ILE A 26 -5.63 -3.81 -21.73
N GLU A 27 -5.09 -4.44 -22.77
CA GLU A 27 -5.81 -5.37 -23.64
C GLU A 27 -5.06 -6.69 -23.70
N ASP A 28 -5.67 -7.76 -23.17
CA ASP A 28 -5.09 -9.10 -23.19
C ASP A 28 -5.74 -9.94 -24.29
N SER A 29 -4.94 -10.36 -25.27
CA SER A 29 -5.36 -11.22 -26.38
C SER A 29 -5.05 -12.70 -26.15
N GLY A 30 -4.48 -13.06 -25.00
CA GLY A 30 -4.00 -14.40 -24.67
C GLY A 30 -2.63 -14.77 -25.25
N LYS A 31 -2.21 -14.15 -26.37
CA LYS A 31 -0.85 -14.31 -26.94
C LYS A 31 0.11 -13.20 -26.55
N LYS A 32 -0.40 -11.98 -26.51
CA LYS A 32 0.30 -10.75 -26.11
C LYS A 32 -0.66 -9.85 -25.36
N VAL A 33 -0.12 -9.08 -24.43
CA VAL A 33 -0.80 -7.98 -23.76
C VAL A 33 -0.37 -6.67 -24.41
N LYS A 34 -1.33 -5.85 -24.82
CA LYS A 34 -1.11 -4.49 -25.31
C LYS A 34 -1.47 -3.49 -24.22
N VAL A 35 -0.54 -2.60 -23.89
CA VAL A 35 -0.73 -1.56 -22.87
C VAL A 35 -0.62 -0.20 -23.55
N THR A 36 -1.74 0.48 -23.69
CA THR A 36 -1.79 1.85 -24.20
C THR A 36 -1.43 2.80 -23.09
N VAL A 37 -0.42 3.64 -23.32
CA VAL A 37 0.06 4.63 -22.36
C VAL A 37 0.17 6.01 -22.98
N THR A 38 -0.08 7.04 -22.18
CA THR A 38 0.16 8.44 -22.52
C THR A 38 1.46 8.91 -21.86
N THR A 39 2.41 9.37 -22.67
CA THR A 39 3.72 9.88 -22.24
C THR A 39 3.65 11.36 -21.80
N PRO A 40 4.71 11.89 -21.15
CA PRO A 40 4.71 13.28 -20.64
C PRO A 40 4.48 14.36 -21.71
N ASP A 41 4.76 14.06 -22.98
CA ASP A 41 4.51 14.94 -24.12
C ASP A 41 3.07 14.85 -24.66
N GLY A 42 2.20 14.10 -23.98
CA GLY A 42 0.79 13.93 -24.32
C GLY A 42 0.52 12.93 -25.44
N LYS A 43 1.56 12.28 -25.99
CA LYS A 43 1.38 11.28 -27.06
C LYS A 43 0.99 9.93 -26.49
N GLN A 44 0.17 9.21 -27.26
CA GLN A 44 -0.11 7.80 -26.97
C GLN A 44 0.89 6.89 -27.67
N GLN A 45 1.25 5.82 -26.99
CA GLN A 45 2.02 4.70 -27.55
C GLN A 45 1.48 3.38 -27.00
N VAL A 46 1.72 2.30 -27.73
CA VAL A 46 1.34 0.93 -27.32
C VAL A 46 2.59 0.16 -26.97
N LEU A 47 2.63 -0.35 -25.74
CA LEU A 47 3.64 -1.30 -25.28
C LEU A 47 3.10 -2.72 -25.47
N GLU A 48 3.89 -3.61 -26.04
CA GLU A 48 3.52 -5.03 -26.15
C GLU A 48 4.43 -5.90 -25.28
N ALA A 49 3.83 -6.83 -24.55
CA ALA A 49 4.53 -7.79 -23.68
C ALA A 49 3.79 -9.14 -23.63
N ASP A 50 4.44 -10.19 -23.14
CA ASP A 50 3.79 -11.49 -22.94
C ASP A 50 2.85 -11.50 -21.72
N LYS A 51 3.18 -10.71 -20.70
CA LYS A 51 2.41 -10.58 -19.46
C LYS A 51 2.42 -9.16 -18.94
N VAL A 52 1.42 -8.82 -18.14
CA VAL A 52 1.36 -7.57 -17.36
C VAL A 52 1.21 -7.89 -15.87
N MET A 53 1.92 -7.13 -15.04
CA MET A 53 1.77 -7.17 -13.58
C MET A 53 1.18 -5.83 -13.14
N GLN A 54 0.01 -5.86 -12.51
CA GLN A 54 -0.61 -4.68 -11.91
C GLN A 54 -0.15 -4.57 -10.45
N ALA A 55 0.62 -3.53 -10.15
CA ALA A 55 1.17 -3.26 -8.82
C ALA A 55 1.10 -1.77 -8.48
N ILE A 56 -0.03 -1.13 -8.78
CA ILE A 56 -0.24 0.32 -8.60
C ILE A 56 -0.58 0.72 -7.15
N GLY A 57 -0.95 -0.26 -6.32
CA GLY A 57 -1.37 -0.04 -4.95
C GLY A 57 -2.34 -1.11 -4.47
N PHE A 58 -2.84 -0.93 -3.25
CA PHE A 58 -3.76 -1.84 -2.58
C PHE A 58 -4.96 -1.07 -2.04
N GLN A 59 -6.10 -1.73 -1.94
CA GLN A 59 -7.32 -1.18 -1.36
C GLN A 59 -7.71 -2.01 -0.11
N PRO A 60 -8.04 -1.36 1.02
CA PRO A 60 -8.61 -2.05 2.17
C PRO A 60 -9.84 -2.89 1.81
N ARG A 61 -9.85 -4.16 2.21
CA ARG A 61 -11.02 -5.02 2.05
C ARG A 61 -12.04 -4.72 3.15
N VAL A 62 -13.10 -3.99 2.82
CA VAL A 62 -14.11 -3.53 3.79
C VAL A 62 -15.54 -3.98 3.48
N GLU A 63 -15.72 -4.79 2.44
CA GLU A 63 -17.02 -5.23 1.93
C GLU A 63 -17.15 -6.75 1.92
N GLY A 64 -18.39 -7.25 1.88
CA GLY A 64 -18.71 -8.66 1.70
C GLY A 64 -18.72 -9.50 3.00
N TYR A 65 -18.61 -8.86 4.17
CA TYR A 65 -18.60 -9.55 5.47
C TYR A 65 -19.42 -8.84 6.57
N GLY A 66 -20.31 -7.91 6.20
CA GLY A 66 -21.30 -7.33 7.12
C GLY A 66 -20.78 -6.22 8.04
N LEU A 67 -19.70 -5.54 7.66
CA LEU A 67 -19.11 -4.45 8.44
C LEU A 67 -20.11 -3.31 8.70
N GLU A 68 -20.97 -3.04 7.70
CA GLU A 68 -22.06 -2.06 7.77
C GLU A 68 -23.10 -2.42 8.82
N LYS A 69 -23.40 -3.71 8.99
CA LYS A 69 -24.36 -4.21 9.99
C LYS A 69 -23.80 -4.10 11.41
N ALA A 70 -22.47 -4.18 11.55
CA ALA A 70 -21.78 -3.95 12.81
C ALA A 70 -21.71 -2.46 13.19
N GLY A 71 -22.07 -1.53 12.28
CA GLY A 71 -22.05 -0.10 12.53
C GLY A 71 -20.64 0.52 12.56
N VAL A 72 -19.64 -0.17 12.00
CA VAL A 72 -18.26 0.32 11.94
C VAL A 72 -18.11 1.36 10.85
N LYS A 73 -17.53 2.51 11.20
CA LYS A 73 -17.31 3.64 10.29
C LYS A 73 -16.05 3.43 9.46
N LEU A 74 -16.13 3.87 8.20
CA LEU A 74 -14.99 4.01 7.32
C LEU A 74 -14.50 5.46 7.30
N THR A 75 -13.23 5.64 6.98
CA THR A 75 -12.63 6.92 6.62
C THR A 75 -13.02 7.32 5.19
N ASP A 76 -12.72 8.56 4.79
CA ASP A 76 -12.94 9.04 3.42
C ASP A 76 -12.15 8.23 2.37
N LYS A 77 -11.04 7.60 2.80
CA LYS A 77 -10.22 6.69 1.98
C LYS A 77 -10.74 5.25 1.94
N LYS A 78 -11.96 4.99 2.42
CA LYS A 78 -12.59 3.65 2.47
C LYS A 78 -11.80 2.60 3.27
N ALA A 79 -11.08 3.04 4.30
CA ALA A 79 -10.42 2.19 5.29
C ALA A 79 -11.19 2.19 6.61
N ILE A 80 -11.06 1.16 7.45
CA ILE A 80 -11.70 1.14 8.78
C ILE A 80 -11.14 2.25 9.65
N ALA A 81 -12.02 3.11 10.18
CA ALA A 81 -11.63 4.19 11.07
C ALA A 81 -11.27 3.63 12.46
N ILE A 82 -10.10 4.00 12.95
CA ILE A 82 -9.58 3.58 14.27
C ILE A 82 -8.98 4.78 15.02
N ASN A 83 -8.96 4.68 16.35
CA ASN A 83 -8.15 5.55 17.21
C ASN A 83 -6.72 5.00 17.39
N ASN A 84 -5.91 5.62 18.25
CA ASN A 84 -4.51 5.24 18.49
C ASN A 84 -4.34 3.89 19.23
N LYS A 85 -5.44 3.29 19.71
CA LYS A 85 -5.48 1.97 20.35
C LYS A 85 -6.12 0.91 19.46
N MET A 86 -6.19 1.18 18.15
CA MET A 86 -6.77 0.29 17.12
C MET A 86 -8.27 0.00 17.29
N GLN A 87 -8.95 0.77 18.14
CA GLN A 87 -10.37 0.64 18.42
C GLN A 87 -11.18 1.42 17.40
N THR A 88 -12.27 0.83 16.92
CA THR A 88 -13.21 1.50 16.01
C THR A 88 -14.17 2.41 16.77
N ASN A 89 -15.16 2.99 16.09
CA ASN A 89 -16.26 3.69 16.75
C ASN A 89 -17.19 2.75 17.56
N VAL A 90 -17.07 1.44 17.40
CA VAL A 90 -17.80 0.44 18.18
C VAL A 90 -16.86 -0.09 19.26
N PRO A 91 -17.12 0.11 20.56
CA PRO A 91 -16.12 -0.05 21.61
C PRO A 91 -15.48 -1.45 21.72
N HIS A 92 -16.18 -2.50 21.34
CA HIS A 92 -15.70 -3.88 21.41
C HIS A 92 -15.14 -4.39 20.06
N ILE A 93 -15.05 -3.53 19.04
CA ILE A 93 -14.52 -3.88 17.71
C ILE A 93 -13.23 -3.12 17.44
N PHE A 94 -12.21 -3.88 17.04
CA PHE A 94 -10.86 -3.42 16.73
C PHE A 94 -10.51 -3.77 15.28
N ALA A 95 -9.59 -3.01 14.69
CA ALA A 95 -9.07 -3.29 13.36
C ALA A 95 -7.58 -2.99 13.28
N ILE A 96 -6.81 -3.88 12.65
CA ILE A 96 -5.35 -3.81 12.55
C ILE A 96 -4.86 -4.06 11.12
N GLY A 97 -3.64 -3.62 10.84
CA GLY A 97 -2.99 -3.83 9.55
C GLY A 97 -3.64 -3.08 8.39
N ASP A 98 -3.50 -3.63 7.19
CA ASP A 98 -3.78 -2.96 5.92
C ASP A 98 -5.22 -2.43 5.80
N VAL A 99 -6.19 -3.05 6.48
CA VAL A 99 -7.59 -2.65 6.46
C VAL A 99 -7.83 -1.24 7.03
N THR A 100 -6.87 -0.74 7.83
CA THR A 100 -6.90 0.61 8.43
C THR A 100 -6.23 1.66 7.55
N SER A 101 -5.50 1.24 6.51
CA SER A 101 -4.71 2.10 5.62
C SER A 101 -3.73 3.05 6.35
N LYS A 102 -3.31 2.73 7.58
CA LYS A 102 -2.33 3.54 8.33
C LYS A 102 -0.93 3.41 7.74
N LEU A 103 -0.42 2.17 7.66
CA LEU A 103 0.81 1.83 6.95
C LEU A 103 0.77 0.33 6.62
N MET A 104 0.72 -0.02 5.33
CA MET A 104 0.45 -1.37 4.84
C MET A 104 1.73 -2.23 4.83
N LEU A 105 2.20 -2.63 6.01
CA LEU A 105 3.41 -3.42 6.20
C LEU A 105 3.18 -4.47 7.30
N ALA A 106 3.76 -5.66 7.13
CA ALA A 106 3.55 -6.79 8.03
C ALA A 106 3.90 -6.48 9.50
N HIS A 107 5.09 -5.96 9.76
CA HIS A 107 5.54 -5.60 11.12
C HIS A 107 4.70 -4.48 11.75
N VAL A 108 4.06 -3.63 10.95
CA VAL A 108 3.11 -2.63 11.46
C VAL A 108 1.82 -3.32 11.89
N ALA A 109 1.29 -4.25 11.09
CA ALA A 109 0.11 -5.03 11.46
C ALA A 109 0.34 -5.83 12.75
N GLU A 110 1.53 -6.42 12.91
CA GLU A 110 1.94 -7.12 14.14
C GLU A 110 1.94 -6.17 15.36
N ALA A 111 2.58 -5.00 15.26
CA ALA A 111 2.62 -4.01 16.33
C ALA A 111 1.22 -3.49 16.69
N MET A 112 0.37 -3.24 15.70
CA MET A 112 -1.03 -2.87 15.90
C MET A 112 -1.81 -3.98 16.63
N GLY A 113 -1.54 -5.25 16.29
CA GLY A 113 -2.15 -6.41 16.94
C GLY A 113 -1.83 -6.49 18.43
N ILE A 114 -0.58 -6.24 18.80
CA ILE A 114 -0.14 -6.18 20.20
C ILE A 114 -0.91 -5.09 20.96
N ILE A 115 -0.96 -3.87 20.42
CA ILE A 115 -1.66 -2.74 21.04
C ILE A 115 -3.16 -3.02 21.22
N ALA A 116 -3.80 -3.60 20.19
CA ALA A 116 -5.21 -3.97 20.26
C ALA A 116 -5.45 -5.00 21.38
N ALA A 117 -4.62 -6.05 21.46
CA ALA A 117 -4.74 -7.08 22.48
C ALA A 117 -4.51 -6.54 23.90
N GLU A 118 -3.47 -5.72 24.10
CA GLU A 118 -3.19 -5.06 25.38
C GLU A 118 -4.36 -4.15 25.81
N HIS A 119 -4.90 -3.38 24.87
CA HIS A 119 -6.04 -2.50 25.15
C HIS A 119 -7.31 -3.30 25.50
N ILE A 120 -7.58 -4.40 24.81
CA ILE A 120 -8.69 -5.32 25.15
C ILE A 120 -8.52 -5.88 26.58
N ALA A 121 -7.28 -6.19 26.99
CA ALA A 121 -6.97 -6.72 28.30
C ALA A 121 -6.93 -5.66 29.42
N GLY A 122 -7.03 -4.36 29.10
CA GLY A 122 -6.82 -3.27 30.05
C GLY A 122 -5.35 -3.14 30.52
N ALA A 123 -4.41 -3.72 29.77
CA ALA A 123 -2.99 -3.61 30.05
C ALA A 123 -2.44 -2.26 29.59
N PRO A 124 -1.37 -1.74 30.24
CA PRO A 124 -0.63 -0.59 29.72
C PRO A 124 -0.13 -0.86 28.30
N THR A 125 -0.28 0.13 27.40
CA THR A 125 0.13 0.00 26.00
C THR A 125 0.56 1.35 25.43
N ILE A 126 1.33 1.31 24.35
CA ILE A 126 1.91 2.48 23.67
C ILE A 126 0.97 3.04 22.59
N GLU A 127 1.41 4.11 21.92
CA GLU A 127 0.84 4.56 20.66
C GLU A 127 1.92 4.47 19.58
N LEU A 128 1.54 4.11 18.35
CA LEU A 128 2.49 4.03 17.24
C LEU A 128 2.71 5.40 16.63
N ASP A 129 3.98 5.77 16.49
CA ASP A 129 4.41 6.79 15.56
C ASP A 129 4.60 6.15 14.18
N PHE A 130 3.55 6.25 13.34
CA PHE A 130 3.55 5.66 12.00
C PHE A 130 4.58 6.29 11.05
N ASP A 131 4.99 7.54 11.28
CA ASP A 131 6.01 8.20 10.46
C ASP A 131 7.40 7.60 10.75
N MET A 132 7.65 7.20 12.00
CA MET A 132 8.90 6.58 12.44
C MET A 132 8.97 5.06 12.20
N MET A 133 7.90 4.43 11.71
CA MET A 133 7.92 3.01 11.38
C MET A 133 8.81 2.71 10.16
N PRO A 134 9.77 1.77 10.27
CA PRO A 134 10.71 1.48 9.19
C PRO A 134 10.05 0.78 8.01
N ARG A 135 10.65 0.95 6.84
CA ARG A 135 10.19 0.37 5.57
C ARG A 135 11.39 -0.07 4.78
N ALA A 136 11.26 -1.18 4.04
CA ALA A 136 12.34 -1.71 3.22
C ALA A 136 11.82 -2.18 1.86
N THR A 137 12.64 -2.00 0.82
CA THR A 137 12.45 -2.60 -0.51
C THR A 137 13.56 -3.60 -0.77
N TYR A 138 13.20 -4.87 -0.87
CA TYR A 138 14.11 -6.01 -0.96
C TYR A 138 14.53 -6.30 -2.41
N CYS A 139 15.13 -5.30 -3.05
CA CYS A 139 15.79 -5.44 -4.35
C CYS A 139 17.33 -5.39 -4.18
N VAL A 140 18.08 -5.39 -5.28
CA VAL A 140 19.54 -5.27 -5.25
C VAL A 140 19.94 -3.99 -6.02
N PRO A 141 20.54 -2.98 -5.36
CA PRO A 141 20.78 -2.89 -3.91
C PRO A 141 19.48 -2.73 -3.10
N GLN A 142 19.52 -3.11 -1.82
CA GLN A 142 18.37 -2.93 -0.92
C GLN A 142 18.16 -1.45 -0.58
N VAL A 143 16.92 -1.08 -0.26
CA VAL A 143 16.57 0.24 0.25
C VAL A 143 15.90 0.08 1.61
N ALA A 144 16.33 0.89 2.58
CA ALA A 144 15.68 1.01 3.89
C ALA A 144 15.55 2.49 4.28
N SER A 145 14.44 2.85 4.90
CA SER A 145 14.16 4.22 5.36
C SER A 145 13.10 4.23 6.46
N PHE A 146 13.12 5.28 7.28
CA PHE A 146 12.09 5.60 8.27
C PHE A 146 12.11 7.11 8.53
N GLY A 147 11.04 7.67 9.10
CA GLY A 147 10.94 9.10 9.39
C GLY A 147 10.63 9.95 8.16
N TYR A 148 10.99 11.24 8.24
CA TYR A 148 10.65 12.24 7.24
C TYR A 148 11.64 12.26 6.05
N THR A 149 11.16 12.74 4.91
CA THR A 149 11.93 12.88 3.64
C THR A 149 11.76 14.26 3.04
#